data_AF-A0A962JN07-F1
#
_entry.id   AF-A0A962JN07-F1
#
_cell.length_a   1.000
_cell.length_b   1.000
_cell.length_c   1.000
_cell.angle_alpha   90.00
_cell.angle_beta   90.00
_cell.angle_gamma   90.00
#
_symmetry.space_group_name_H-M   'P 1'
#
loop_
_entity.id
_entity.type
_entity.pdbx_description
1 polymer ?
#
loop_
_entity_poly.entity_id
_entity_poly.type
_entity_poly.pdbx_seq_one_letter_code
_entity_poly.pdbx_strand_id
1 'polypeptide(L)'
;TAFHDLGIWTDNTLDYLPSSMKRANEYLAEIQHSFWQEDVCLMIDNHHKITPFHHNALVEAFRKADWLDVSLGLLAFGLNREFIRTIQREFPDAGFHLRLVQLSLANTLKHPLRPLPIFKW
;
A
#
# COMPACT_ATOMS: atom_id res chain seq x y z
N THR A 1 7.62 -1.94 0.41
CA THR A 1 7.83 -2.74 1.64
C THR A 1 6.78 -3.84 1.74
N ALA A 2 7.12 -5.04 2.21
CA ALA A 2 6.15 -6.13 2.44
C ALA A 2 5.12 -5.82 3.55
N PHE A 3 5.37 -4.79 4.35
CA PHE A 3 4.53 -4.44 5.49
C PHE A 3 3.39 -3.46 5.16
N HIS A 4 3.39 -2.82 3.99
CA HIS A 4 2.50 -1.68 3.71
C HIS A 4 1.02 -1.96 4.00
N ASP A 5 0.52 -3.12 3.57
CA ASP A 5 -0.86 -3.57 3.77
C ASP A 5 -1.03 -4.62 4.88
N LEU A 6 0.05 -4.95 5.61
CA LEU A 6 0.03 -6.10 6.53
C LEU A 6 -1.03 -5.93 7.63
N GLY A 7 -1.21 -4.70 8.12
CA GLY A 7 -2.17 -4.40 9.18
C GLY A 7 -3.64 -4.62 8.78
N ILE A 8 -3.98 -4.67 7.48
CA ILE A 8 -5.32 -5.08 7.03
C ILE A 8 -5.66 -6.45 7.61
N TRP A 9 -4.69 -7.36 7.59
CA TRP A 9 -4.87 -8.78 7.90
C TRP A 9 -4.61 -9.08 9.37
N THR A 10 -3.55 -8.52 9.93
CA THR A 10 -3.17 -8.83 11.31
C THR A 10 -4.10 -8.19 12.34
N ASP A 11 -4.68 -7.04 11.98
CA ASP A 11 -5.48 -6.22 12.90
C ASP A 11 -6.93 -6.09 12.42
N ASN A 12 -7.26 -6.65 11.25
CA ASN A 12 -8.60 -6.76 10.70
C ASN A 12 -9.33 -5.40 10.59
N THR A 13 -8.59 -4.37 10.16
CA THR A 13 -9.04 -2.97 10.08
C THR A 13 -8.59 -2.30 8.77
N LEU A 14 -9.36 -1.33 8.28
CA LEU A 14 -8.89 -0.44 7.21
C LEU A 14 -8.11 0.78 7.73
N ASP A 15 -8.05 1.04 9.04
CA ASP A 15 -7.20 2.08 9.62
C ASP A 15 -5.83 1.51 10.02
N TYR A 16 -5.16 0.83 9.09
CA TYR A 16 -4.04 -0.08 9.36
C TYR A 16 -2.65 0.53 9.20
N LEU A 17 -2.51 1.75 8.66
CA LEU A 17 -1.21 2.37 8.41
C LEU A 17 -0.34 2.44 9.69
N PRO A 18 -0.88 2.84 10.86
CA PRO A 18 -0.07 2.92 12.09
C PRO A 18 0.49 1.57 12.54
N SER A 19 -0.31 0.50 12.45
CA SER A 19 0.15 -0.82 12.89
C SER A 19 1.10 -1.47 11.90
N SER A 20 0.90 -1.22 10.61
CA SER A 20 1.84 -1.64 9.55
C SER A 20 3.21 -0.99 9.71
N MET A 21 3.25 0.32 9.99
CA MET A 21 4.49 1.04 10.31
C MET A 21 5.14 0.50 11.58
N LYS A 22 4.37 0.27 12.64
CA LYS A 22 4.89 -0.29 13.90
C LYS A 22 5.60 -1.62 13.66
N ARG A 23 4.94 -2.57 12.97
CA ARG A 23 5.52 -3.89 12.65
C ARG A 23 6.76 -3.78 11.77
N ALA A 24 6.75 -2.89 10.78
CA ALA A 24 7.92 -2.65 9.94
C ALA A 24 9.11 -2.12 10.75
N ASN A 25 8.88 -1.17 11.65
CA ASN A 25 9.93 -0.61 12.51
C ASN A 25 10.49 -1.65 13.48
N GLU A 26 9.62 -2.44 14.12
CA GLU A 26 10.01 -3.54 15.00
C GLU A 26 10.90 -4.55 14.27
N TYR A 27 10.48 -4.98 13.09
CA TYR A 27 11.25 -5.89 12.25
C TYR A 27 12.62 -5.31 11.84
N LEU A 28 12.64 -4.06 11.36
CA LEU A 28 13.90 -3.40 10.98
C LEU A 28 14.86 -3.24 12.15
N ALA A 29 14.35 -2.99 13.36
CA ALA A 29 15.19 -2.95 14.57
C ALA A 29 15.76 -4.33 14.91
N GLU A 30 14.93 -5.38 14.83
CA GLU A 30 15.34 -6.76 15.09
C GLU A 30 16.49 -7.20 14.17
N ILE A 31 16.41 -6.85 12.88
CA ILE A 31 17.46 -7.19 11.90
C ILE A 31 18.60 -6.16 11.83
N GLN A 32 18.66 -5.20 12.75
CA GLN A 32 19.70 -4.15 12.82
C GLN A 32 19.77 -3.24 11.57
N HIS A 33 18.64 -3.01 10.91
CA HIS A 33 18.48 -2.15 9.74
C HIS A 33 17.67 -0.88 10.03
N SER A 34 17.76 -0.34 11.26
CA SER A 34 16.99 0.82 11.70
C SER A 34 17.16 2.07 10.81
N PHE A 35 18.26 2.19 10.07
CA PHE A 35 18.49 3.29 9.14
C PHE A 35 17.46 3.38 8.00
N TRP A 36 16.72 2.29 7.70
CA TRP A 36 15.64 2.29 6.71
C TRP A 36 14.27 2.70 7.29
N GLN A 37 14.14 2.84 8.62
CA GLN A 37 12.84 3.02 9.27
C GLN A 37 12.10 4.25 8.77
N GLU A 38 12.79 5.38 8.59
CA GLU A 38 12.19 6.61 8.08
C GLU A 38 11.61 6.41 6.68
N ASP A 39 12.41 5.93 5.73
CA ASP A 39 11.97 5.69 4.34
C ASP A 39 10.83 4.68 4.27
N VAL A 40 10.92 3.59 5.03
CA VAL A 40 9.88 2.55 5.05
C VAL A 40 8.60 3.08 5.68
N CYS A 41 8.66 3.83 6.78
CA CYS A 41 7.49 4.50 7.34
C CYS A 41 6.88 5.47 6.34
N LEU A 42 7.66 6.29 5.66
CA LEU A 42 7.15 7.21 4.64
C LEU A 42 6.46 6.48 3.49
N MET A 43 7.01 5.34 3.02
CA MET A 43 6.36 4.49 2.02
C MET A 43 5.00 3.96 2.49
N ILE A 44 4.93 3.40 3.70
CA ILE A 44 3.68 2.87 4.27
C ILE A 44 2.69 4.02 4.50
N ASP A 45 3.15 5.15 4.99
CA ASP A 45 2.27 6.25 5.34
C ASP A 45 1.69 6.98 4.12
N ASN A 46 2.35 6.89 2.95
CA ASN A 46 2.01 7.68 1.77
C ASN A 46 1.67 6.87 0.51
N HIS A 47 1.63 5.52 0.54
CA HIS A 47 1.35 4.74 -0.67
C HIS A 47 -0.06 4.99 -1.27
N HIS A 48 -1.06 5.29 -0.43
CA HIS A 48 -2.40 5.71 -0.86
C HIS A 48 -2.53 7.21 -1.16
N LYS A 49 -1.45 7.99 -1.09
CA LYS A 49 -1.52 9.42 -1.37
C LYS A 49 -1.92 9.66 -2.83
N ILE A 50 -2.91 10.51 -3.02
CA ILE A 50 -3.49 10.80 -4.34
C ILE A 50 -2.54 11.66 -5.17
N THR A 51 -1.91 12.66 -4.55
CA THR A 51 -0.94 13.54 -5.22
C THR A 51 0.49 12.98 -5.14
N PRO A 52 1.38 13.38 -6.07
CA PRO A 52 2.77 12.97 -6.03
C PRO A 52 3.48 13.32 -4.72
N PHE A 53 4.42 12.48 -4.31
CA PHE A 53 5.31 12.70 -3.18
C PHE A 53 6.67 13.23 -3.68
N HIS A 54 6.93 14.53 -3.54
CA HIS A 54 8.11 15.14 -4.16
C HIS A 54 9.40 15.04 -3.33
N HIS A 55 9.30 14.73 -2.04
CA HIS A 55 10.43 14.83 -1.11
C HIS A 55 11.33 13.59 -1.09
N ASN A 56 10.88 12.46 -1.64
CA ASN A 56 11.63 11.21 -1.65
C ASN A 56 11.23 10.36 -2.86
N ALA A 57 12.19 10.11 -3.75
CA ALA A 57 11.95 9.38 -4.99
C ALA A 57 11.57 7.90 -4.76
N LEU A 58 12.07 7.28 -3.69
CA LEU A 58 11.71 5.89 -3.35
C LEU A 58 10.25 5.81 -2.87
N VAL A 59 9.81 6.78 -2.07
CA VAL A 59 8.41 6.87 -1.61
C VAL A 59 7.47 7.10 -2.80
N GLU A 60 7.83 7.99 -3.73
CA GLU A 60 7.01 8.21 -4.94
C GLU A 60 6.97 6.99 -5.85
N ALA A 61 8.09 6.29 -6.01
CA ALA A 61 8.13 5.05 -6.78
C ALA A 61 7.21 3.98 -6.15
N PHE A 62 7.24 3.85 -4.83
CA PHE A 62 6.39 2.91 -4.11
C PHE A 62 4.90 3.29 -4.22
N ARG A 63 4.56 4.57 -4.05
CA ARG A 63 3.20 5.10 -4.26
C ARG A 63 2.68 4.80 -5.67
N LYS A 64 3.49 5.03 -6.70
CA LYS A 64 3.13 4.69 -8.09
C LYS A 64 2.93 3.20 -8.29
N ALA A 65 3.77 2.35 -7.70
CA ALA A 65 3.64 0.91 -7.80
C ALA A 65 2.33 0.42 -7.17
N ASP A 66 1.99 0.96 -6.00
CA ASP A 66 0.72 0.68 -5.32
C ASP A 66 -0.49 1.09 -6.18
N TRP A 67 -0.52 2.35 -6.65
CA TRP A 67 -1.57 2.83 -7.55
C TRP A 67 -1.68 2.04 -8.87
N LEU A 68 -0.56 1.56 -9.40
CA LEU A 68 -0.56 0.69 -10.56
C LEU A 68 -1.25 -0.64 -10.23
N ASP A 69 -0.91 -1.25 -9.10
CA ASP A 69 -1.50 -2.53 -8.67
C ASP A 69 -3.00 -2.39 -8.38
N VAL A 70 -3.40 -1.48 -7.49
CA VAL A 70 -4.82 -1.30 -7.10
C VAL A 70 -5.72 -0.86 -8.26
N SER A 71 -5.13 -0.28 -9.31
CA SER A 71 -5.83 0.07 -10.55
C SER A 71 -5.80 -1.03 -11.61
N LEU A 72 -5.30 -2.23 -11.27
CA LEU A 72 -5.12 -3.38 -12.17
C LEU A 72 -4.31 -3.03 -13.43
N GLY A 73 -3.35 -2.10 -13.30
CA GLY A 73 -2.49 -1.63 -14.39
C GLY A 73 -3.09 -0.53 -15.27
N LEU A 74 -4.22 0.08 -14.88
CA LEU A 74 -4.77 1.24 -15.59
C LEU A 74 -3.85 2.46 -15.47
N LEU A 75 -3.24 2.68 -14.31
CA LEU A 75 -2.26 3.74 -14.07
C LEU A 75 -0.84 3.23 -14.29
N ALA A 76 -0.36 3.30 -15.54
CA ALA A 76 0.92 2.73 -15.91
C ALA A 76 2.16 3.59 -15.56
N PHE A 77 1.98 4.88 -15.25
CA PHE A 77 3.07 5.82 -14.92
C PHE A 77 4.28 5.81 -15.89
N GLY A 78 4.02 5.58 -17.17
CA GLY A 78 5.06 5.52 -18.22
C GLY A 78 5.69 4.15 -18.42
N LEU A 79 5.29 3.12 -17.67
CA LEU A 79 5.76 1.75 -17.87
C LEU A 79 5.12 1.09 -19.10
N ASN A 80 5.88 0.20 -19.73
CA ASN A 80 5.42 -0.58 -20.87
C ASN A 80 4.31 -1.56 -20.43
N ARG A 81 3.22 -1.64 -21.21
CA ARG A 81 2.06 -2.50 -20.90
C ARG A 81 2.38 -3.99 -20.93
N GLU A 82 3.27 -4.43 -21.81
CA GLU A 82 3.72 -5.82 -21.88
C GLU A 82 4.52 -6.22 -20.64
N PHE A 83 5.35 -5.29 -20.14
CA PHE A 83 6.04 -5.47 -18.87
C PHE A 83 5.04 -5.64 -17.71
N ILE A 84 4.05 -4.75 -17.61
CA ILE A 84 2.98 -4.85 -16.58
C ILE A 84 2.26 -6.21 -16.67
N ARG A 85 1.85 -6.63 -17.86
CA ARG A 85 1.17 -7.93 -18.06
C ARG A 85 2.05 -9.12 -17.69
N THR A 86 3.35 -9.04 -17.94
CA THR A 86 4.31 -10.09 -17.55
C THR A 86 4.34 -10.23 -16.04
N ILE A 87 4.44 -9.12 -15.31
CA ILE A 87 4.40 -9.13 -13.83
C ILE A 87 3.06 -9.67 -13.32
N GLN A 88 1.93 -9.20 -13.86
CA GLN A 88 0.59 -9.65 -13.43
C GLN A 88 0.34 -11.15 -13.70
N ARG A 89 0.95 -11.71 -14.74
CA ARG A 89 0.87 -13.15 -15.02
C ARG A 89 1.74 -13.96 -14.06
N GLU A 90 2.91 -13.43 -13.72
CA GLU A 90 3.88 -14.12 -12.88
C GLU A 90 3.50 -14.03 -11.39
N PHE A 91 2.77 -12.99 -11.01
CA PHE A 91 2.17 -12.80 -9.68
C PHE A 91 0.64 -12.61 -9.82
N PRO A 92 -0.12 -13.70 -9.99
CA PRO A 92 -1.56 -13.60 -10.20
C PRO A 92 -2.30 -13.12 -8.94
N ASP A 93 -3.32 -12.30 -9.13
CA ASP A 93 -4.15 -11.68 -8.08
C ASP A 93 -4.74 -12.67 -7.05
N ALA A 94 -5.16 -13.85 -7.50
CA ALA A 94 -5.77 -14.90 -6.66
C ALA A 94 -6.93 -14.43 -5.74
N GLY A 95 -7.66 -13.37 -6.13
CA GLY A 95 -8.79 -12.83 -5.39
C GLY A 95 -8.45 -11.70 -4.42
N PHE A 96 -7.20 -11.22 -4.41
CA PHE A 96 -6.75 -10.13 -3.53
C PHE A 96 -7.56 -8.84 -3.73
N HIS A 97 -7.68 -8.35 -4.96
CA HIS A 97 -8.43 -7.12 -5.24
C HIS A 97 -9.92 -7.24 -4.90
N LEU A 98 -10.53 -8.40 -5.17
CA LEU A 98 -11.92 -8.66 -4.77
C LEU A 98 -12.08 -8.59 -3.24
N ARG A 99 -11.11 -9.12 -2.49
CA ARG A 99 -11.12 -9.07 -1.03
C ARG A 99 -10.99 -7.64 -0.52
N LEU A 100 -10.14 -6.81 -1.12
CA LEU A 100 -10.02 -5.38 -0.76
C LEU A 100 -11.34 -4.63 -0.96
N VAL A 101 -12.05 -4.89 -2.07
CA VAL A 101 -13.39 -4.30 -2.32
C VAL A 101 -14.40 -4.71 -1.25
N GLN A 102 -14.44 -6.00 -0.88
CA GLN A 102 -15.33 -6.49 0.17
C GLN A 102 -15.05 -5.83 1.52
N LEU A 103 -13.77 -5.71 1.90
CA LEU A 103 -13.35 -5.04 3.13
C LEU A 103 -13.73 -3.55 3.12
N SER A 104 -13.52 -2.87 1.99
CA SER A 104 -13.85 -1.45 1.79
C SER A 104 -15.36 -1.21 1.92
N LEU A 105 -16.18 -2.06 1.31
CA LEU A 105 -17.63 -1.98 1.44
C LEU A 105 -18.09 -2.23 2.88
N ALA A 106 -17.57 -3.29 3.52
CA ALA A 106 -17.91 -3.60 4.90
C ALA A 106 -17.50 -2.47 5.87
N ASN A 107 -16.35 -1.83 5.65
CA ASN A 107 -15.90 -0.70 6.45
C ASN A 107 -16.77 0.54 6.22
N THR A 108 -17.13 0.81 4.96
CA THR A 108 -18.02 1.93 4.59
C THR A 108 -19.38 1.83 5.29
N LEU A 109 -19.95 0.62 5.37
CA LEU A 109 -21.21 0.38 6.08
C LEU A 109 -21.09 0.65 7.59
N LYS A 110 -19.94 0.39 8.20
CA LYS A 110 -19.68 0.64 9.62
C LYS A 110 -19.30 2.10 9.93
N HIS A 111 -18.60 2.75 9.01
CA HIS A 111 -17.98 4.08 9.20
C HIS A 111 -18.31 5.02 8.02
N PRO A 112 -19.57 5.42 7.83
CA PRO A 112 -20.00 6.17 6.64
C PRO A 112 -19.35 7.55 6.49
N LEU A 113 -18.92 8.17 7.59
CA LEU A 113 -18.26 9.49 7.58
C LEU A 113 -16.74 9.41 7.36
N ARG A 114 -16.14 8.23 7.51
CA ARG A 114 -14.70 7.99 7.31
C ARG A 114 -14.48 6.59 6.72
N PRO A 115 -14.97 6.32 5.51
CA PRO A 115 -15.05 4.97 4.95
C PRO A 115 -13.69 4.39 4.53
N LEU A 116 -12.73 5.24 4.18
CA LEU A 116 -11.40 4.85 3.70
C LEU A 116 -10.34 5.70 4.40
N PRO A 117 -9.97 5.36 5.65
CA PRO A 117 -9.10 6.18 6.49
C PRO A 117 -7.63 6.20 6.03
N ILE A 118 -7.26 5.33 5.07
CA ILE A 118 -5.93 5.25 4.46
C ILE A 118 -5.62 6.36 3.47
N PHE A 119 -6.64 6.98 2.87
CA PHE A 119 -6.40 7.96 1.80
C PHE A 119 -5.79 9.24 2.33
N LYS A 120 -4.85 9.78 1.54
CA LYS A 120 -4.21 11.07 1.78
C LYS A 120 -4.26 11.93 0.53
N TRP A 121 -4.36 13.24 0.77
CA TRP A 121 -4.34 14.26 -0.28
C TRP A 121 -2.93 14.72 -0.52
#